data_AF-A0A7S3WEN6-F1
#
_entry.id   AF-A0A7S3WEN6-F1
#
_cell.length_a   1.000
_cell.length_b   1.000
_cell.length_c   1.000
_cell.angle_alpha   90.00
_cell.angle_beta   90.00
_cell.angle_gamma   90.00
#
_symmetry.space_group_name_H-M   'P 1'
#
loop_
_entity.id
_entity.type
_entity.pdbx_description
1 polymer ?
#
loop_
_entity_poly.entity_id
_entity_poly.type
_entity_poly.pdbx_seq_one_letter_code
_entity_poly.pdbx_strand_id
1 'polypeptide(L)'
;EGQGAREALESQLIKGEYDQALKDAEARSTQGDAGAGKATALQQVAVVKHVLGKLDDAKSVAEESLAAFKLFNSGRGEAIALHTLARISLEMEKLDEAATPASDAK
;
A
#
# COMPACT_ATOMS: atom_id res chain seq x y z
N GLU A 1 -10.66 -14.90 -19.46
CA GLU A 1 -10.69 -13.46 -19.84
C GLU A 1 -11.38 -12.53 -18.82
N GLY A 2 -11.84 -13.01 -17.64
CA GLY A 2 -12.55 -12.16 -16.66
C GLY A 2 -11.70 -11.47 -15.59
N GLN A 3 -10.39 -11.72 -15.52
CA GLN A 3 -9.51 -11.15 -14.48
C GLN A 3 -9.10 -9.71 -14.79
N GLY A 4 -8.71 -9.40 -16.02
CA GLY A 4 -8.27 -8.05 -16.39
C GLY A 4 -9.36 -6.97 -16.26
N ALA A 5 -10.63 -7.30 -16.54
CA ALA A 5 -11.74 -6.36 -16.39
C ALA A 5 -12.09 -6.11 -14.91
N ARG A 6 -11.97 -7.13 -14.05
CA ARG A 6 -12.14 -7.00 -12.59
C ARG A 6 -11.00 -6.19 -11.98
N GLU A 7 -9.77 -6.53 -12.32
CA GLU A 7 -8.58 -5.79 -11.87
C GLU A 7 -8.60 -4.32 -12.30
N ALA A 8 -9.12 -4.00 -13.50
CA ALA A 8 -9.25 -2.62 -13.96
C ALA A 8 -10.30 -1.85 -13.15
N LEU A 9 -11.44 -2.49 -12.85
CA LEU A 9 -12.50 -1.90 -12.03
C LEU A 9 -12.05 -1.71 -10.58
N GLU A 10 -11.32 -2.68 -10.04
CA GLU A 10 -10.77 -2.65 -8.67
C GLU A 10 -9.64 -1.63 -8.56
N SER A 11 -8.79 -1.50 -9.58
CA SER A 11 -7.78 -0.44 -9.65
C SER A 11 -8.42 0.95 -9.78
N GLN A 12 -9.56 1.07 -10.47
CA GLN A 12 -10.34 2.32 -10.53
C GLN A 12 -10.97 2.67 -9.19
N LEU A 13 -11.46 1.67 -8.44
CA LEU A 13 -11.96 1.84 -7.07
C LEU A 13 -10.87 2.35 -6.14
N ILE A 14 -9.67 1.74 -6.18
CA ILE A 14 -8.50 2.22 -5.42
C ILE A 14 -8.18 3.67 -5.77
N LYS A 15 -8.23 4.03 -7.05
CA LYS A 15 -7.94 5.39 -7.51
C LYS A 15 -8.98 6.40 -7.01
N GLY A 16 -10.25 5.99 -6.94
CA GLY A 16 -11.33 6.78 -6.36
C GLY A 16 -11.16 6.98 -4.85
N GLU A 17 -10.86 5.90 -4.12
CA GLU A 17 -10.58 5.98 -2.68
C GLU A 17 -9.30 6.77 -2.38
N TYR A 18 -8.29 6.71 -3.25
CA TYR A 18 -7.08 7.54 -3.14
C TYR A 18 -7.39 9.03 -3.31
N ASP A 19 -8.20 9.42 -4.30
CA ASP A 19 -8.63 10.80 -4.51
C ASP A 19 -9.48 11.31 -3.32
N GLN A 20 -10.32 10.42 -2.76
CA GLN A 20 -11.09 10.72 -1.57
C GLN A 20 -10.22 10.85 -0.32
N ALA A 21 -9.26 9.94 -0.13
CA ALA A 21 -8.32 9.98 0.98
C ALA A 21 -7.44 11.23 0.89
N LEU A 22 -7.02 11.64 -0.32
CA LEU A 22 -6.32 12.91 -0.57
C LEU A 22 -7.19 14.10 -0.23
N LYS A 23 -8.47 14.14 -0.65
CA LYS A 23 -9.37 15.24 -0.30
C LYS A 23 -9.62 15.33 1.21
N ASP A 24 -9.79 14.21 1.90
CA ASP A 24 -10.00 14.20 3.36
C ASP A 24 -8.71 14.65 4.08
N ALA A 25 -7.56 14.21 3.57
CA ALA A 25 -6.25 14.66 3.98
C ALA A 25 -6.03 16.16 3.78
N GLU A 26 -6.37 16.69 2.62
CA GLU A 26 -6.29 18.11 2.28
C GLU A 26 -7.29 18.94 3.11
N ALA A 27 -8.47 18.39 3.40
CA ALA A 27 -9.43 19.01 4.31
C ALA A 27 -8.86 19.11 5.74
N ARG A 28 -8.22 18.04 6.24
CA ARG A 28 -7.52 18.03 7.54
C ARG A 28 -6.23 18.85 7.53
N SER A 29 -5.60 19.02 6.37
CA SER A 29 -4.38 19.81 6.17
C SER A 29 -4.54 21.27 6.55
N THR A 30 -5.77 21.81 6.55
CA THR A 30 -6.04 23.17 7.04
C THR A 30 -5.64 23.39 8.50
N GLN A 31 -5.36 22.32 9.26
CA GLN A 31 -4.91 22.38 10.66
C GLN A 31 -3.40 22.14 10.88
N GLY A 32 -2.57 21.99 9.83
CA GLY A 32 -1.11 22.03 9.95
C GLY A 32 -0.32 20.77 9.57
N ASP A 33 -0.96 19.76 8.96
CA ASP A 33 -0.32 18.46 8.68
C ASP A 33 -0.51 17.98 7.22
N ALA A 34 -0.34 18.90 6.26
CA ALA A 34 -0.51 18.65 4.81
C ALA A 34 0.24 17.43 4.30
N GLY A 35 1.40 17.17 4.89
CA GLY A 35 2.28 16.09 4.49
C GLY A 35 1.84 14.70 4.92
N ALA A 36 1.24 14.58 6.12
CA ALA A 36 0.66 13.32 6.57
C ALA A 36 -0.49 12.89 5.66
N GLY A 37 -1.21 13.83 5.09
CA GLY A 37 -2.33 13.57 4.21
C GLY A 37 -2.00 12.69 2.99
N LYS A 38 -0.99 13.11 2.22
CA LYS A 38 -0.50 12.34 1.07
C LYS A 38 0.07 10.98 1.49
N ALA A 39 0.84 10.97 2.57
CA ALA A 39 1.46 9.75 3.07
C ALA A 39 0.42 8.72 3.56
N THR A 40 -0.65 9.17 4.22
CA THR A 40 -1.80 8.34 4.62
C THR A 40 -2.55 7.80 3.41
N ALA A 41 -2.77 8.61 2.38
CA ALA A 41 -3.42 8.15 1.15
C ALA A 41 -2.59 7.05 0.46
N LEU A 42 -1.27 7.21 0.36
CA LEU A 42 -0.36 6.17 -0.15
C LEU A 42 -0.43 4.90 0.70
N GLN A 43 -0.49 5.04 2.02
CA GLN A 43 -0.60 3.90 2.92
C GLN A 43 -1.87 3.08 2.64
N GLN A 44 -3.03 3.74 2.56
CA GLN A 44 -4.30 3.12 2.22
C GLN A 44 -4.21 2.32 0.91
N VAL A 45 -3.60 2.90 -0.12
CA VAL A 45 -3.38 2.21 -1.40
C VAL A 45 -2.50 0.97 -1.22
N ALA A 46 -1.41 1.05 -0.47
CA ALA A 46 -0.55 -0.09 -0.21
C ALA A 46 -1.31 -1.24 0.48
N VAL A 47 -2.17 -0.94 1.45
CA VAL A 47 -3.01 -1.94 2.13
C VAL A 47 -4.01 -2.57 1.18
N VAL A 48 -4.66 -1.79 0.30
CA VAL A 48 -5.61 -2.37 -0.66
C VAL A 48 -4.88 -3.24 -1.68
N LYS A 49 -3.73 -2.80 -2.21
CA LYS A 49 -2.92 -3.60 -3.11
C LYS A 49 -2.41 -4.89 -2.46
N HIS A 50 -2.11 -4.85 -1.16
CA HIS A 50 -1.78 -6.03 -0.37
C HIS A 50 -2.97 -7.01 -0.33
N VAL A 51 -4.17 -6.55 0.01
CA VAL A 51 -5.38 -7.38 0.01
C VAL A 51 -5.70 -7.97 -1.37
N LEU A 52 -5.34 -7.26 -2.45
CA LEU A 52 -5.48 -7.73 -3.83
C LEU A 52 -4.41 -8.75 -4.27
N GLY A 53 -3.46 -9.10 -3.39
CA GLY A 53 -2.36 -10.01 -3.71
C GLY A 53 -1.28 -9.39 -4.60
N LYS A 54 -1.36 -8.08 -4.91
CA LYS A 54 -0.34 -7.33 -5.66
C LYS A 54 0.76 -6.88 -4.70
N LEU A 55 1.47 -7.83 -4.12
CA LEU A 55 2.45 -7.58 -3.06
C LEU A 55 3.62 -6.69 -3.52
N ASP A 56 4.07 -6.84 -4.76
CA ASP A 56 5.17 -6.03 -5.32
C ASP A 56 4.79 -4.54 -5.43
N ASP A 57 3.65 -4.26 -6.04
CA ASP A 57 3.08 -2.92 -6.08
C ASP A 57 2.77 -2.38 -4.67
N ALA A 58 2.22 -3.21 -3.78
CA ALA A 58 1.89 -2.81 -2.41
C ALA A 58 3.13 -2.36 -1.65
N LYS A 59 4.23 -3.10 -1.80
CA LYS A 59 5.52 -2.78 -1.21
C LYS A 59 6.02 -1.43 -1.72
N SER A 60 6.03 -1.23 -3.04
CA SER A 60 6.52 0.02 -3.65
C SER A 60 5.74 1.24 -3.14
N VAL A 61 4.41 1.15 -3.08
CA VAL A 61 3.56 2.24 -2.56
C VAL A 61 3.77 2.46 -1.05
N ALA A 62 3.99 1.39 -0.27
CA ALA A 62 4.28 1.52 1.15
C ALA A 62 5.63 2.20 1.42
N GLU A 63 6.65 1.97 0.58
CA GLU A 63 7.94 2.67 0.65
C GLU A 63 7.79 4.16 0.31
N GLU A 64 6.98 4.51 -0.69
CA GLU A 64 6.67 5.91 -0.99
C GLU A 64 5.94 6.61 0.17
N SER A 65 4.98 5.92 0.80
CA SER A 65 4.31 6.39 2.01
C SER A 65 5.29 6.65 3.15
N LEU A 66 6.23 5.71 3.38
CA LEU A 66 7.26 5.82 4.41
C LEU A 66 8.19 7.01 4.17
N ALA A 67 8.66 7.18 2.93
CA ALA A 67 9.51 8.31 2.54
C ALA A 67 8.78 9.64 2.74
N ALA A 68 7.49 9.71 2.43
CA ALA A 68 6.67 10.89 2.68
C ALA A 68 6.55 11.17 4.19
N PHE A 69 6.20 10.18 5.02
CA PHE A 69 6.11 10.37 6.47
C PHE A 69 7.43 10.80 7.11
N LYS A 70 8.57 10.29 6.63
CA LYS A 70 9.91 10.73 7.06
C LYS A 70 10.18 12.18 6.67
N LEU A 71 9.81 12.59 5.46
CA LEU A 71 9.99 13.97 4.99
C LEU A 71 9.23 14.98 5.88
N PHE A 72 8.06 14.58 6.39
CA PHE A 72 7.24 15.41 7.27
C PHE A 72 7.49 15.17 8.76
N ASN A 73 8.50 14.36 9.10
CA ASN A 73 8.87 14.03 10.48
C ASN A 73 7.70 13.46 11.32
N SER A 74 6.75 12.79 10.66
CA SER A 74 5.59 12.18 11.30
C SER A 74 5.94 10.80 11.85
N GLY A 75 6.46 10.74 13.09
CA GLY A 75 6.86 9.46 13.71
C GLY A 75 5.73 8.42 13.82
N ARG A 76 4.47 8.86 13.97
CA ARG A 76 3.31 7.95 13.92
C ARG A 76 3.09 7.36 12.54
N GLY A 77 3.23 8.17 11.49
CA GLY A 77 3.05 7.72 10.11
C GLY A 77 4.16 6.76 9.68
N GLU A 78 5.40 7.05 10.10
CA GLU A 78 6.55 6.17 9.84
C GLU A 78 6.33 4.76 10.42
N ALA A 79 5.88 4.67 11.67
CA ALA A 79 5.58 3.39 12.31
C ALA A 79 4.47 2.60 11.57
N ILE A 80 3.43 3.28 11.11
CA ILE A 80 2.33 2.67 10.36
C ILE A 80 2.82 2.15 8.99
N ALA A 81 3.62 2.94 8.27
CA ALA A 81 4.17 2.52 6.98
C ALA A 81 5.14 1.34 7.12
N LEU A 82 6.02 1.36 8.13
CA LEU A 82 6.92 0.24 8.43
C LEU A 82 6.17 -1.04 8.79
N HIS A 83 5.09 -0.94 9.57
CA HIS A 83 4.28 -2.10 9.95
C HIS A 83 3.63 -2.75 8.71
N THR A 84 3.09 -1.96 7.79
CA THR A 84 2.54 -2.49 6.53
C THR A 84 3.61 -3.10 5.64
N LEU A 85 4.79 -2.47 5.52
CA LEU A 85 5.93 -3.04 4.80
C LEU A 85 6.35 -4.40 5.35
N ALA A 86 6.48 -4.52 6.67
CA ALA A 86 6.82 -5.79 7.31
C ALA A 86 5.79 -6.88 7.01
N ARG A 87 4.51 -6.52 7.04
CA ARG A 87 3.40 -7.45 6.75
C ARG A 87 3.39 -7.91 5.30
N ILE A 88 3.62 -7.00 4.36
CA ILE A 88 3.72 -7.31 2.92
C ILE A 88 4.93 -8.23 2.67
N SER A 89 6.10 -7.91 3.22
CA SER A 89 7.30 -8.73 3.06
C SER A 89 7.12 -10.15 3.60
N LEU A 90 6.50 -10.31 4.78
CA LEU A 90 6.17 -11.62 5.35
C LEU A 90 5.24 -12.44 4.45
N GLU A 91 4.29 -11.79 3.80
CA GLU A 91 3.37 -12.47 2.88
C GLU A 91 4.04 -12.81 1.55
N MET A 92 4.97 -11.97 1.09
CA MET A 92 5.80 -12.20 -0.09
C MET A 92 6.71 -13.41 0.10
N GLU A 93 7.38 -13.50 1.25
CA GLU A 93 8.25 -14.62 1.60
C GLU A 93 7.46 -15.93 1.71
N LYS A 94 6.24 -15.88 2.28
CA LYS A 94 5.34 -17.04 2.30
C LYS A 94 4.84 -17.45 0.92
N LEU A 95 4.56 -16.50 0.02
CA LEU A 95 4.16 -16.82 -1.35
C LEU A 95 5.34 -17.38 -2.17
N ASP A 96 6.56 -16.91 -1.93
CA ASP A 96 7.78 -17.44 -2.55
C ASP A 96 8.07 -18.88 -2.07
N GLU A 97 7.95 -19.13 -0.76
CA GLU A 97 8.05 -20.47 -0.16
C GLU A 97 6.90 -21.40 -0.63
N ALA A 98 5.70 -20.86 -0.85
CA ALA A 98 4.56 -21.59 -1.41
C ALA A 98 4.60 -21.76 -2.93
N ALA A 99 5.43 -21.01 -3.66
CA ALA A 99 5.69 -21.18 -5.09
C ALA A 99 6.82 -22.19 -5.37
N THR A 100 7.54 -22.61 -4.32
CA THR A 100 8.58 -23.65 -4.37
C THR A 100 8.14 -25.09 -4.01
N PRO A 101 6.88 -25.56 -4.15
CA PRO A 101 6.59 -26.99 -4.04
C PRO A 101 6.61 -27.66 -5.43
N ALA A 102 7.41 -28.75 -5.53
CA ALA A 102 7.30 -29.83 -6.53
C ALA A 102 8.18 -29.81 -7.81
N SER A 103 9.42 -29.32 -7.78
CA SER A 103 10.44 -29.78 -8.76
C SER A 103 11.39 -30.86 -8.23
N ASP A 104 11.45 -31.09 -6.91
CA ASP A 104 12.27 -32.13 -6.29
C ASP A 104 11.45 -33.31 -5.77
N ALA A 105 10.62 -33.88 -6.65
CA ALA A 105 10.06 -35.22 -6.46
C ALA A 105 10.38 -36.06 -7.70
N LYS A 106 11.60 -36.61 -7.74
CA LYS A 106 12.03 -37.62 -8.71
C LYS A 106 12.46 -38.89 -7.98
#